data_AF-A0A6L5FC88-F1
#
_entry.id   AF-A0A6L5FC88-F1
#
_cell.length_a   1.000
_cell.length_b   1.000
_cell.length_c   1.000
_cell.angle_alpha   90.00
_cell.angle_beta   90.00
_cell.angle_gamma   90.00
#
_symmetry.space_group_name_H-M   'P 1'
#
loop_
_entity.id
_entity.type
_entity.pdbx_description
1 polymer ?
#
loop_
_entity_poly.entity_id
_entity_poly.type
_entity_poly.pdbx_seq_one_letter_code
_entity_poly.pdbx_strand_id
1 'polypeptide(L)'
;MTKPKVHRTSSGRTLRDEDLDALAADVEEAEYDVEVLKTRRRGRPPMGSGPADVVPVRIDPELRAAIEARAEADHTTTSEVIREAIRRFLDVA
;
A
#
# COMPACT_ATOMS: atom_id res chain seq x y z
N MET A 1 -35.67 12.91 16.83
CA MET A 1 -34.24 12.84 17.17
C MET A 1 -33.51 12.18 15.99
N THR A 2 -32.71 12.96 15.27
CA THR A 2 -31.95 12.46 14.11
C THR A 2 -30.81 11.57 14.61
N LYS A 3 -30.65 10.37 14.04
CA LYS A 3 -29.56 9.45 14.44
C LYS A 3 -28.20 10.07 14.11
N PRO A 4 -27.17 9.91 14.97
CA PRO A 4 -25.83 10.39 14.67
C PRO A 4 -25.31 9.70 13.41
N LYS A 5 -24.78 10.50 12.47
CA LYS A 5 -24.23 9.99 11.21
C LYS A 5 -22.81 9.50 11.47
N VAL A 6 -22.50 8.36 10.89
CA VAL A 6 -21.21 7.67 11.07
C VAL A 6 -20.61 7.40 9.71
N HIS A 7 -19.34 7.75 9.53
CA HIS A 7 -18.59 7.61 8.29
C HIS A 7 -17.47 6.59 8.49
N ARG A 8 -17.18 5.77 7.47
CA ARG A 8 -16.13 4.75 7.54
C ARG A 8 -15.05 5.04 6.51
N THR A 9 -13.80 5.12 6.96
CA THR A 9 -12.63 5.31 6.09
C THR A 9 -12.20 4.00 5.43
N SER A 10 -11.45 4.08 4.34
CA SER A 10 -10.83 2.91 3.68
C SER A 10 -9.87 2.14 4.59
N SER A 11 -9.27 2.81 5.58
CA SER A 11 -8.45 2.19 6.63
C SER A 11 -9.26 1.46 7.72
N GLY A 12 -10.59 1.45 7.62
CA GLY A 12 -11.48 0.79 8.58
C GLY A 12 -11.84 1.66 9.80
N ARG A 13 -11.23 2.83 9.98
CA ARG A 13 -11.56 3.78 11.05
C ARG A 13 -12.97 4.37 10.87
N THR A 14 -13.67 4.54 11.97
CA THR A 14 -15.02 5.10 12.06
C THR A 14 -14.93 6.55 12.55
N LEU A 15 -15.56 7.47 11.82
CA LEU A 15 -15.61 8.91 12.11
C LEU A 15 -17.06 9.30 12.42
N ARG A 16 -17.27 10.09 13.49
CA ARG A 16 -18.53 10.77 13.79
C ARG A 16 -18.53 12.15 13.13
N ASP A 17 -19.70 12.78 13.05
CA ASP A 17 -19.81 14.16 12.55
C ASP A 17 -18.96 15.13 13.39
N GLU A 18 -18.89 14.95 14.71
CA GLU A 18 -18.01 15.73 15.61
C GLU A 18 -16.53 15.65 15.20
N ASP A 19 -16.07 14.48 14.75
CA ASP A 19 -14.69 14.28 14.32
C ASP A 19 -14.43 15.01 12.98
N LEU A 20 -15.46 15.20 12.15
CA LEU A 20 -15.37 15.98 10.91
C LEU A 20 -15.38 17.48 11.18
N ASP A 21 -16.22 17.94 12.12
CA ASP A 21 -16.29 19.35 12.52
C ASP A 21 -14.97 19.80 13.16
N ALA A 22 -14.37 18.96 14.01
CA ALA A 22 -13.03 19.21 14.56
C ALA A 22 -11.97 19.29 13.45
N LEU A 23 -12.02 18.39 12.46
CA LEU A 23 -11.11 18.42 11.32
C LEU A 23 -11.29 19.69 10.47
N ALA A 24 -12.52 20.18 10.33
CA ALA A 24 -12.81 21.38 9.58
C ALA A 24 -12.24 22.63 10.27
N ALA A 25 -12.43 22.75 11.59
CA ALA A 25 -11.85 23.83 12.39
C ALA A 25 -10.33 23.83 12.33
N ASP A 26 -9.70 22.66 12.51
CA ASP A 26 -8.24 22.51 12.39
C ASP A 26 -7.73 23.00 11.03
N VAL A 27 -8.48 22.72 9.96
CA VAL A 27 -8.09 23.10 8.60
C VAL A 27 -8.27 24.58 8.32
N GLU A 28 -9.26 25.24 8.93
CA GLU A 28 -9.48 26.68 8.81
C GLU A 28 -8.38 27.49 9.52
N GLU A 29 -7.86 26.97 10.63
CA GLU A 29 -6.85 27.68 11.44
C GLU A 29 -5.39 27.39 11.03
N ALA A 30 -5.13 26.22 10.45
CA ALA A 30 -3.76 25.81 10.09
C ALA A 30 -3.35 26.27 8.68
N GLU A 31 -2.15 26.86 8.57
CA GLU A 31 -1.51 27.10 7.28
C GLU A 31 -0.86 25.80 6.77
N TYR A 32 -1.43 25.20 5.73
CA TYR A 32 -0.82 24.05 5.05
C TYR A 32 0.00 24.47 3.84
N ASP A 33 1.20 23.91 3.71
CA ASP A 33 1.96 23.97 2.47
C ASP A 33 1.32 23.08 1.40
N VAL A 34 0.59 23.73 0.48
CA VAL A 34 -0.12 23.08 -0.62
C VAL A 34 0.84 22.32 -1.55
N GLU A 35 2.09 22.76 -1.70
CA GLU A 35 3.07 22.09 -2.55
C GLU A 35 3.56 20.79 -1.92
N VAL A 36 3.76 20.76 -0.59
CA VAL A 36 4.02 19.53 0.16
C VAL A 36 2.83 18.56 0.06
N LEU A 37 1.60 19.06 0.20
CA LEU A 37 0.40 18.22 0.09
C LEU A 37 0.22 17.60 -1.31
N LYS A 38 0.54 18.35 -2.37
CA LYS A 38 0.55 17.87 -3.76
C LYS A 38 1.71 16.90 -4.06
N THR A 39 2.78 16.94 -3.27
CA THR A 39 3.96 16.06 -3.45
C THR A 39 3.63 14.58 -3.25
N ARG A 40 2.47 14.24 -2.65
CA ARG A 40 1.93 12.88 -2.70
C ARG A 40 1.74 12.45 -4.15
N ARG A 41 2.73 11.71 -4.66
CA ARG A 41 2.77 11.13 -6.00
C ARG A 41 1.45 10.45 -6.28
N ARG A 42 0.63 11.04 -7.16
CA ARG A 42 -0.56 10.40 -7.70
C ARG A 42 -0.12 9.17 -8.48
N GLY A 43 -0.55 7.99 -8.06
CA GLY A 43 -0.26 6.72 -8.73
C GLY A 43 0.20 5.62 -7.78
N ARG A 44 0.34 4.40 -8.31
CA ARG A 44 0.98 3.30 -7.58
C ARG A 44 2.46 3.67 -7.34
N PRO A 45 2.99 3.48 -6.12
CA PRO A 45 4.41 3.70 -5.86
C PRO A 45 5.29 2.96 -6.89
N PRO A 46 6.33 3.63 -7.43
CA PRO A 46 7.26 2.96 -8.34
C PRO A 46 8.02 1.85 -7.60
N MET A 47 8.49 0.85 -8.34
CA MET A 47 9.43 -0.15 -7.84
C MET A 47 10.79 0.10 -8.49
N GLY A 48 11.79 0.51 -7.69
CA GLY A 48 13.10 0.90 -8.20
C GLY A 48 13.07 2.25 -8.92
N SER A 49 13.60 2.31 -10.14
CA SER A 49 13.74 3.55 -10.93
C SER A 49 12.46 3.97 -11.67
N GLY A 50 11.40 3.16 -11.68
CA GLY A 50 10.19 3.44 -12.45
C GLY A 50 8.96 2.62 -12.06
N PRO A 51 7.89 2.71 -12.85
CA PRO A 51 6.72 1.86 -12.71
C PRO A 51 7.09 0.38 -12.79
N ALA A 52 6.41 -0.47 -12.02
CA ALA A 52 6.61 -1.91 -12.10
C ALA A 52 5.83 -2.49 -13.29
N ASP A 53 6.49 -3.34 -14.08
CA ASP A 53 5.85 -4.10 -15.16
C ASP A 53 5.49 -5.52 -14.70
N VAL A 54 4.35 -6.04 -15.18
CA VAL A 54 3.89 -7.39 -14.89
C VAL A 54 4.34 -8.34 -15.99
N VAL A 55 5.25 -9.27 -15.65
CA VAL A 55 5.73 -10.31 -16.57
C VAL A 55 5.07 -11.65 -16.23
N PRO A 56 4.22 -12.24 -17.10
CA PRO A 56 3.63 -13.54 -16.84
C PRO A 56 4.66 -14.66 -17.04
N VAL A 57 4.82 -15.53 -16.03
CA VAL A 57 5.74 -16.68 -16.06
C VAL A 57 4.96 -17.97 -15.76
N ARG A 58 5.21 -19.03 -16.52
CA ARG A 58 4.66 -20.37 -16.23
C ARG A 58 5.52 -21.04 -15.16
N ILE A 59 4.87 -21.45 -14.08
CA ILE A 59 5.48 -22.11 -12.92
C ILE A 59 4.71 -23.40 -12.70
N ASP A 60 5.43 -24.50 -12.48
CA ASP A 60 4.83 -25.79 -12.14
C ASP A 60 4.20 -25.74 -10.73
N PRO A 61 3.21 -26.60 -10.43
CA PRO A 61 2.48 -26.54 -9.16
C PRO A 61 3.37 -26.80 -7.94
N GLU A 62 4.43 -27.61 -8.06
CA GLU A 62 5.32 -27.94 -6.95
C GLU A 62 6.17 -26.74 -6.58
N LEU A 63 6.74 -26.05 -7.57
CA LEU A 63 7.48 -24.81 -7.37
C LEU A 63 6.58 -23.71 -6.81
N ARG A 64 5.33 -23.60 -7.29
CA ARG A 64 4.37 -22.65 -6.73
C ARG A 64 4.13 -22.89 -5.24
N ALA A 65 3.92 -24.15 -4.83
CA ALA A 65 3.74 -24.51 -3.43
C ALA A 65 4.98 -24.18 -2.58
N ALA A 66 6.19 -24.41 -3.11
CA ALA A 66 7.43 -24.05 -2.43
C ALA A 66 7.58 -22.54 -2.20
N ILE A 67 7.19 -21.71 -3.18
CA ILE A 67 7.21 -20.25 -3.05
C ILE A 67 6.20 -19.79 -2.00
N GLU A 68 4.99 -20.35 -2.00
CA GLU A 68 3.94 -20.02 -1.01
C GLU A 68 4.38 -20.39 0.41
N ALA A 69 4.97 -21.58 0.60
CA ALA A 69 5.51 -22.00 1.89
C ALA A 69 6.63 -21.07 2.39
N ARG A 70 7.50 -20.60 1.48
CA ARG A 70 8.55 -19.64 1.83
C ARG A 70 7.98 -18.27 2.20
N ALA A 71 7.00 -17.78 1.44
CA ALA A 71 6.38 -16.49 1.71
C ALA A 71 5.71 -16.47 3.08
N GLU A 72 5.06 -17.57 3.49
CA GLU A 72 4.47 -17.72 4.81
C GLU A 72 5.53 -17.73 5.91
N ALA A 73 6.61 -18.49 5.74
CA ALA A 73 7.71 -18.59 6.70
C ALA A 73 8.42 -17.24 6.94
N ASP A 74 8.58 -16.45 5.88
CA ASP A 74 9.26 -15.16 5.92
C ASP A 74 8.31 -13.98 6.21
N HIS A 75 7.01 -14.25 6.45
CA HIS A 75 5.95 -13.25 6.61
C HIS A 75 5.96 -12.17 5.51
N THR A 76 6.18 -12.61 4.27
CA THR A 76 6.30 -11.76 3.09
C THR A 76 5.33 -12.19 1.99
N THR A 77 5.38 -11.55 0.84
CA THR A 77 4.54 -11.90 -0.32
C THR A 77 5.26 -12.84 -1.26
N THR A 78 4.50 -13.70 -1.94
CA THR A 78 5.00 -14.57 -3.03
C THR A 78 5.83 -13.80 -4.05
N SER A 79 5.39 -12.59 -4.43
CA SER A 79 6.13 -11.74 -5.38
C SER A 79 7.46 -11.22 -4.84
N GLU A 80 7.59 -11.00 -3.53
CA GLU A 80 8.87 -10.58 -2.94
C GLU A 80 9.87 -11.73 -2.93
N VAL A 81 9.43 -12.93 -2.55
CA VAL A 81 10.27 -14.15 -2.61
C VAL A 81 10.79 -14.37 -4.03
N ILE A 82 9.92 -14.25 -5.05
CA ILE A 82 10.31 -14.40 -6.45
C ILE A 82 11.33 -13.34 -6.86
N ARG A 83 11.10 -12.07 -6.53
CA ARG A 83 12.03 -10.98 -6.85
C ARG A 83 13.38 -11.18 -6.17
N GLU A 84 13.39 -11.57 -4.91
CA GLU A 84 14.61 -11.85 -4.18
C GLU A 84 15.39 -13.02 -4.78
N ALA A 85 14.71 -14.11 -5.15
CA ALA A 85 15.32 -15.25 -5.83
C ALA A 85 15.98 -14.83 -7.14
N ILE A 86 15.32 -13.98 -7.95
CA ILE A 86 15.87 -13.45 -9.20
C ILE A 86 17.09 -12.56 -8.94
N ARG A 87 17.03 -11.66 -7.94
CA ARG A 87 18.17 -10.78 -7.58
C ARG A 87 19.39 -11.59 -7.18
N ARG A 88 19.21 -12.62 -6.35
CA ARG A 88 20.26 -13.55 -5.91
C ARG A 88 20.80 -14.40 -7.07
N PHE A 89 19.93 -14.85 -7.97
CA PHE A 89 20.34 -15.63 -9.14
C PHE A 89 21.16 -14.82 -10.16
N LEU A 90 20.87 -13.52 -10.28
CA LEU A 90 21.55 -12.61 -11.21
C LEU A 90 22.70 -11.81 -10.57
N ASP A 91 23.00 -12.02 -9.28
CA ASP A 91 24.02 -11.28 -8.53
C ASP A 91 23.89 -9.75 -8.61
N VAL A 92 22.64 -9.24 -8.65
CA VAL A 92 22.32 -7.80 -8.71
C VAL A 92 21.85 -7.26 -7.36
N ALA A 93 22.29 -7.90 -6.28
CA ALA A 93 21.92 -7.57 -4.90
C ALA A 93 22.70 -6.36 -4.36
#